data_AF-A0A8E0R102-F1
#
_entry.id   AF-A0A8E0R102-F1
#
_cell.length_a   1.000
_cell.length_b   1.000
_cell.length_c   1.000
_cell.angle_alpha   90.00
_cell.angle_beta   90.00
_cell.angle_gamma   90.00
#
_symmetry.space_group_name_H-M   'P 1'
#
loop_
_entity.id
_entity.type
_entity.pdbx_description
1 polymer ?
#
loop_
_entity_poly.entity_id
_entity_poly.type
_entity_poly.pdbx_seq_one_letter_code
_entity_poly.pdbx_strand_id
1 'polypeptide(L)'
;EELGQHLNAEAKKYIADNNIQLYTINAIDKAIEIGMGKRTNTILQSAFFKLADVMPIEDAVNFMKQAAQKSYGKKGQDVVEMNWKAIDAGVDAIHKVDVPASWSNPEADPAPKALTGRPELVKQIRDVMEPIARMDGDSLPVSSFTANANGEWEQGASAYEKRGTAVNVPEWDAAKCVGCNQCAFVCSHATIRPFQLTADELAAAPAQTKSRDNKPANEYKFVMAVSPLDCMGCGECVTVCPTKAIQMVPQDSQADQQAVFDYCVANISKKPSKFADDTVIGSQFNQPLLEFSGSCAGCAETSYARLITQLFGEKM
;
A
#
# COMPACT_ATOMS: atom_id res chain seq x y z
N GLU A 1 5.76 -6.41 23.02
CA GLU A 1 6.91 -6.94 22.26
C GLU A 1 6.83 -6.57 20.78
N GLU A 2 5.74 -6.96 20.10
CA GLU A 2 5.45 -6.62 18.69
C GLU A 2 5.65 -5.13 18.34
N LEU A 3 5.10 -4.19 19.12
CA LEU A 3 5.29 -2.74 18.89
C LEU A 3 6.77 -2.34 18.78
N GLY A 4 7.65 -2.96 19.57
CA GLY A 4 9.07 -2.71 19.54
C GLY A 4 9.75 -3.23 18.27
N GLN A 5 9.16 -4.17 17.55
CA GLN A 5 9.71 -4.65 16.27
C GLN A 5 9.38 -3.68 15.12
N HIS A 6 8.27 -2.95 15.22
CA HIS A 6 7.80 -2.02 14.18
C HIS A 6 8.23 -0.56 14.36
N LEU A 7 8.67 -0.16 15.56
CA LEU A 7 9.22 1.18 15.79
C LEU A 7 10.71 1.22 15.44
N ASN A 8 11.11 2.27 14.73
CA ASN A 8 12.52 2.52 14.42
C ASN A 8 13.31 2.93 15.68
N ALA A 9 14.64 2.82 15.61
CA ALA A 9 15.55 3.12 16.71
C ALA A 9 15.41 4.57 17.19
N GLU A 10 15.28 5.53 16.27
CA GLU A 10 15.13 6.94 16.59
C GLU A 10 13.86 7.22 17.41
N ALA A 11 12.70 6.69 17.02
CA ALA A 11 11.46 6.90 17.75
C ALA A 11 11.50 6.24 19.13
N LYS A 12 12.05 5.01 19.25
CA LYS A 12 12.25 4.34 20.55
C LYS A 12 13.06 5.21 21.50
N LYS A 13 14.21 5.70 21.02
CA LYS A 13 15.10 6.57 21.78
C LYS A 13 14.42 7.86 22.19
N TYR A 14 13.73 8.52 21.25
CA TYR A 14 13.00 9.75 21.52
C TYR A 14 11.91 9.57 22.58
N ILE A 15 11.14 8.48 22.51
CA ILE A 15 10.11 8.13 23.50
C ILE A 15 10.73 7.94 24.90
N ALA A 16 11.82 7.19 24.99
CA ALA A 16 12.49 6.90 26.25
C ALA A 16 13.15 8.15 26.87
N ASP A 17 13.93 8.89 26.07
CA ASP A 17 14.68 10.06 26.54
C ASP A 17 13.77 11.20 27.00
N ASN A 18 12.56 11.31 26.43
CA ASN A 18 11.57 12.33 26.80
C ASN A 18 10.48 11.83 27.76
N ASN A 19 10.60 10.60 28.27
CA ASN A 19 9.64 9.99 29.20
C ASN A 19 8.17 10.07 28.71
N ILE A 20 7.96 9.81 27.41
CA ILE A 20 6.65 9.95 26.76
C ILE A 20 5.67 8.90 27.30
N GLN A 21 4.46 9.33 27.64
CA GLN A 21 3.37 8.41 27.99
C GLN A 21 2.81 7.77 26.70
N LEU A 22 3.27 6.56 26.40
CA LEU A 22 2.92 5.86 25.18
C LEU A 22 1.61 5.06 25.35
N TYR A 23 0.71 5.20 24.38
CA TYR A 23 -0.55 4.46 24.31
C TYR A 23 -0.76 3.88 22.91
N THR A 24 -1.37 2.70 22.84
CA THR A 24 -1.75 2.03 21.60
C THR A 24 -3.24 1.76 21.57
N ILE A 25 -3.84 1.80 20.38
CA ILE A 25 -5.24 1.44 20.15
C ILE A 25 -5.37 0.76 18.79
N ASN A 26 -5.93 -0.45 18.75
CA ASN A 26 -6.26 -1.12 17.50
C ASN A 26 -7.60 -0.62 16.97
N ALA A 27 -7.59 0.60 16.42
CA ALA A 27 -8.81 1.27 15.98
C ALA A 27 -9.43 0.60 14.74
N ILE A 28 -8.63 -0.09 13.91
CA ILE A 28 -9.11 -0.74 12.68
C ILE A 28 -9.99 -1.94 13.04
N ASP A 29 -9.51 -2.86 13.86
CA ASP A 29 -10.30 -4.04 14.23
C ASP A 29 -11.55 -3.65 15.01
N LYS A 30 -11.45 -2.64 15.88
CA LYS A 30 -12.61 -2.09 16.58
C LYS A 30 -13.62 -1.46 15.62
N ALA A 31 -13.18 -0.73 14.59
CA ALA A 31 -14.08 -0.19 13.58
C ALA A 31 -14.76 -1.31 12.78
N ILE A 32 -14.08 -2.41 12.47
CA ILE A 32 -14.66 -3.57 11.78
C ILE A 32 -15.70 -4.26 12.68
N GLU A 33 -15.36 -4.54 13.94
CA GLU A 33 -16.26 -5.16 14.93
C GLU A 33 -17.57 -4.39 15.10
N ILE A 34 -17.49 -3.05 15.12
CA ILE A 34 -18.65 -2.15 15.32
C ILE A 34 -19.44 -1.94 14.02
N GLY A 35 -18.92 -2.35 12.86
CA GLY A 35 -19.55 -2.14 11.55
C GLY A 35 -19.23 -0.78 10.91
N MET A 36 -18.25 -0.04 11.44
CA MET A 36 -17.72 1.20 10.85
C MET A 36 -16.77 0.93 9.67
N GLY A 37 -16.38 -0.32 9.44
CA GLY A 37 -15.45 -0.71 8.39
C GLY A 37 -14.08 -0.11 8.63
N LYS A 38 -13.61 0.76 7.73
CA LYS A 38 -12.30 1.44 7.83
C LYS A 38 -12.32 2.79 8.57
N ARG A 39 -13.45 3.20 9.13
CA ARG A 39 -13.60 4.54 9.75
C ARG A 39 -13.19 4.49 11.22
N THR A 40 -12.00 4.98 11.51
CA THR A 40 -11.40 4.99 12.87
C THR A 40 -11.50 6.35 13.57
N ASN A 41 -11.92 7.40 12.86
CA ASN A 41 -11.91 8.79 13.35
C ASN A 41 -12.64 8.97 14.69
N THR A 42 -13.85 8.42 14.83
CA THR A 42 -14.67 8.55 16.04
C THR A 42 -14.02 7.85 17.25
N ILE A 43 -13.42 6.68 17.01
CA ILE A 43 -12.70 5.88 18.02
C ILE A 43 -11.48 6.68 18.51
N LEU A 44 -10.67 7.20 17.57
CA LEU A 44 -9.45 7.96 17.89
C LEU A 44 -9.75 9.31 18.55
N GLN A 45 -10.84 9.97 18.16
CA GLN A 45 -11.27 11.22 18.80
C GLN A 45 -11.66 10.98 20.27
N SER A 46 -12.34 9.87 20.56
CA SER A 46 -12.70 9.50 21.93
C SER A 46 -11.46 9.21 22.79
N ALA A 47 -10.51 8.45 22.24
CA ALA A 47 -9.21 8.19 22.86
C ALA A 47 -8.44 9.50 23.14
N PHE A 48 -8.49 10.47 22.22
CA PHE A 48 -7.89 11.80 22.42
C PHE A 48 -8.46 12.50 23.65
N PHE A 49 -9.79 12.61 23.77
CA PHE A 49 -10.39 13.29 24.93
C PHE A 49 -10.07 12.60 26.25
N LYS A 50 -9.98 11.26 26.24
CA LYS A 50 -9.59 10.48 27.41
C LYS A 50 -8.15 10.76 27.85
N LEU A 51 -7.23 10.92 26.91
CA LEU A 51 -5.80 11.08 27.19
C LEU A 51 -5.37 12.53 27.39
N ALA A 52 -5.99 13.47 26.68
CA ALA A 52 -5.65 14.89 26.73
C ALA A 52 -6.13 15.57 28.02
N ASP A 53 -7.11 14.98 28.70
CA ASP A 53 -7.67 15.45 29.98
C ASP A 53 -8.05 16.95 29.97
N VAL A 54 -8.55 17.43 28.83
CA VAL A 54 -8.96 18.83 28.65
C VAL A 54 -10.33 19.13 29.25
N MET A 55 -11.11 18.10 29.56
CA MET A 55 -12.42 18.17 30.22
C MET A 55 -12.82 16.80 30.78
N PRO A 56 -13.82 16.72 31.69
CA PRO A 56 -14.32 15.43 32.18
C PRO A 56 -14.75 14.52 31.04
N ILE A 57 -14.32 13.25 31.10
CA ILE A 57 -14.57 12.29 30.02
C ILE A 57 -16.07 12.05 29.77
N GLU A 58 -16.89 12.09 30.82
CA GLU A 58 -18.34 11.94 30.70
C GLU A 58 -18.95 13.08 29.86
N ASP A 59 -18.50 14.31 30.08
CA ASP A 59 -18.92 15.48 29.30
C ASP A 59 -18.46 15.37 27.85
N ALA A 60 -17.20 14.96 27.63
CA ALA A 60 -16.67 14.76 26.29
C ALA A 60 -17.48 13.71 25.50
N VAL A 61 -17.77 12.56 26.11
CA VAL A 61 -18.60 11.50 25.51
C VAL A 61 -20.00 12.03 25.19
N ASN A 62 -20.62 12.76 26.13
CA ASN A 62 -21.93 13.35 25.92
C ASN A 62 -21.94 14.33 24.73
N PHE A 63 -20.98 15.25 24.65
CA PHE A 63 -20.87 16.19 23.53
C PHE A 63 -20.59 15.49 22.21
N MET A 64 -19.73 14.45 22.19
CA MET A 64 -19.47 13.66 20.99
C MET A 64 -20.73 12.94 20.50
N LYS A 65 -21.52 12.35 21.41
CA LYS A 65 -22.78 11.68 21.05
C LYS A 65 -23.83 12.67 20.49
N GLN A 66 -23.92 13.86 21.09
CA GLN A 66 -24.78 14.94 20.56
C GLN A 66 -24.32 15.42 19.17
N ALA A 67 -23.01 15.57 18.97
CA ALA A 67 -22.44 15.94 17.67
C ALA A 67 -22.67 14.86 16.60
N ALA A 68 -22.58 13.58 16.97
CA ALA A 68 -22.90 12.45 16.10
C ALA A 68 -24.38 12.46 15.69
N GLN A 69 -25.31 12.71 16.64
CA GLN A 69 -26.73 12.85 16.34
C GLN A 69 -26.98 14.01 15.35
N LYS A 70 -26.37 15.18 15.60
CA LYS A 70 -26.54 16.36 14.74
C LYS A 70 -25.99 16.13 13.33
N SER A 71 -24.81 15.51 13.22
CA SER A 71 -24.11 15.31 11.96
C SER A 71 -24.69 14.17 11.12
N TYR A 72 -25.13 13.08 11.78
CA TYR A 72 -25.51 11.84 11.11
C TYR A 72 -26.98 11.46 11.26
N GLY A 73 -27.80 12.21 12.01
CA GLY A 73 -29.22 11.90 12.16
C GLY A 73 -29.99 11.82 10.83
N LYS A 74 -29.58 12.60 9.82
CA LYS A 74 -30.15 12.51 8.46
C LYS A 74 -29.82 11.21 7.72
N LYS A 75 -28.82 10.44 8.16
CA LYS A 75 -28.39 9.17 7.56
C LYS A 75 -29.05 7.94 8.20
N GLY A 76 -29.95 8.15 9.16
CA GLY A 76 -30.65 7.08 9.88
C GLY A 76 -30.05 6.80 11.25
N GLN A 77 -30.90 6.28 12.14
CA GLN A 77 -30.56 6.04 13.53
C GLN A 77 -29.46 4.98 13.69
N ASP A 78 -29.45 3.95 12.85
CA ASP A 78 -28.41 2.91 12.85
C ASP A 78 -27.00 3.49 12.70
N VAL A 79 -26.83 4.51 11.84
CA VAL A 79 -25.52 5.19 11.64
C VAL A 79 -25.12 6.00 12.87
N VAL A 80 -26.09 6.63 13.53
CA VAL A 80 -25.84 7.37 14.77
C VAL A 80 -25.42 6.41 15.88
N GLU A 81 -26.14 5.31 16.06
CA GLU A 81 -25.87 4.32 17.10
C GLU A 81 -24.52 3.62 16.89
N MET A 82 -24.15 3.34 15.64
CA MET A 82 -22.80 2.85 15.32
C MET A 82 -21.72 3.86 15.75
N ASN A 83 -21.94 5.16 15.55
CA ASN A 83 -20.99 6.18 16.04
C ASN A 83 -20.97 6.25 17.56
N TRP A 84 -22.10 6.13 18.24
CA TRP A 84 -22.13 6.09 19.71
C TRP A 84 -21.34 4.90 20.25
N LYS A 85 -21.50 3.71 19.66
CA LYS A 85 -20.69 2.52 19.99
C LYS A 85 -19.20 2.77 19.75
N ALA A 86 -18.85 3.45 18.65
CA ALA A 86 -17.46 3.81 18.35
C ALA A 86 -16.87 4.81 19.36
N ILE A 87 -17.66 5.77 19.84
CA ILE A 87 -17.25 6.70 20.91
C ILE A 87 -16.95 5.91 22.18
N ASP A 88 -17.89 5.08 22.62
CA ASP A 88 -17.75 4.30 23.86
C ASP A 88 -16.54 3.36 23.78
N ALA A 89 -16.41 2.62 22.67
CA ALA A 89 -15.27 1.73 22.45
C ALA A 89 -13.92 2.45 22.44
N GLY A 90 -13.86 3.69 21.93
CA GLY A 90 -12.63 4.47 21.90
C GLY A 90 -12.13 4.92 23.28
N VAL A 91 -13.03 5.09 24.26
CA VAL A 91 -12.64 5.41 25.65
C VAL A 91 -11.93 4.22 26.30
N ASP A 92 -12.43 3.00 26.04
CA ASP A 92 -11.99 1.79 26.74
C ASP A 92 -10.86 1.04 26.03
N ALA A 93 -10.70 1.24 24.72
CA ALA A 93 -9.75 0.47 23.90
C ALA A 93 -8.30 1.00 23.94
N ILE A 94 -8.01 2.04 24.73
CA ILE A 94 -6.65 2.55 24.90
C ILE A 94 -5.83 1.63 25.81
N HIS A 95 -4.66 1.23 25.34
CA HIS A 95 -3.72 0.42 26.11
C HIS A 95 -2.46 1.24 26.40
N LYS A 96 -2.17 1.46 27.68
CA LYS A 96 -0.92 2.12 28.10
C LYS A 96 0.25 1.15 27.89
N VAL A 97 1.29 1.60 27.22
CA VAL A 97 2.50 0.82 27.00
C VAL A 97 3.54 1.20 28.04
N ASP A 98 4.01 0.22 28.79
CA ASP A 98 5.19 0.38 29.63
C ASP A 98 6.43 0.42 28.73
N VAL A 99 7.04 1.60 28.61
CA VAL A 99 8.21 1.83 27.76
C VAL A 99 9.41 1.07 28.34
N PRO A 100 10.00 0.10 27.62
CA PRO A 100 11.16 -0.64 28.10
C PRO A 100 12.37 0.28 28.27
N ALA A 101 13.12 0.11 29.36
CA ALA A 101 14.35 0.89 29.59
C ALA A 101 15.39 0.73 28.46
N SER A 102 15.38 -0.43 27.77
CA SER A 102 16.26 -0.68 26.61
C SER A 102 16.02 0.29 25.44
N TRP A 103 14.87 0.95 25.37
CA TRP A 103 14.59 1.94 24.32
C TRP A 103 15.42 3.21 24.45
N SER A 104 16.04 3.49 25.60
CA SER A 104 16.99 4.62 25.76
C SER A 104 18.29 4.44 24.95
N ASN A 105 18.63 3.19 24.64
CA ASN A 105 19.77 2.80 23.81
C ASN A 105 19.39 1.61 22.90
N PRO A 106 18.52 1.84 21.90
CA PRO A 106 18.07 0.78 21.01
C PRO A 106 19.19 0.41 20.04
N GLU A 107 19.14 -0.81 19.50
CA GLU A 107 19.99 -1.20 18.38
C GLU A 107 19.71 -0.28 17.18
N ALA A 108 20.76 0.04 16.42
CA ALA A 108 20.63 0.87 15.23
C ALA A 108 19.78 0.15 14.17
N ASP A 109 18.92 0.91 13.49
CA ASP A 109 18.19 0.39 12.34
C ASP A 109 19.16 -0.03 11.23
N PRO A 110 18.83 -1.08 10.46
CA PRO A 110 19.64 -1.46 9.31
C PRO A 110 19.76 -0.29 8.34
N ALA A 111 20.94 -0.15 7.74
CA ALA A 111 21.15 0.87 6.73
C ALA A 111 20.12 0.74 5.59
N PRO A 112 19.58 1.86 5.07
CA PRO A 112 18.67 1.81 3.92
C PRO A 112 19.31 1.05 2.76
N LYS A 113 18.51 0.24 2.06
CA LYS A 113 18.98 -0.46 0.87
C LYS A 113 19.51 0.57 -0.16
N ALA A 114 20.61 0.21 -0.82
CA ALA A 114 21.11 1.00 -1.94
C ALA A 114 20.05 1.02 -3.06
N LEU A 115 19.82 2.19 -3.63
CA LEU A 115 18.94 2.32 -4.79
C LEU A 115 19.72 1.93 -6.04
N THR A 116 19.06 1.19 -6.93
CA THR A 116 19.62 0.73 -8.20
C THR A 116 18.78 1.27 -9.35
N GLY A 117 19.41 1.66 -10.45
CA GLY A 117 18.70 2.15 -11.64
C GLY A 117 19.54 3.16 -12.42
N ARG A 118 18.87 3.96 -13.27
CA ARG A 118 19.52 5.05 -14.01
C ARG A 118 20.13 6.05 -13.01
N PRO A 119 21.44 6.40 -13.12
CA PRO A 119 22.11 7.25 -12.14
C PRO A 119 21.40 8.59 -11.89
N GLU A 120 20.93 9.26 -12.94
CA GLU A 120 20.21 10.54 -12.81
C GLU A 120 18.88 10.39 -12.06
N LEU A 121 18.15 9.30 -12.31
CA LEU A 121 16.91 9.01 -11.59
C LEU A 121 17.19 8.72 -10.11
N VAL A 122 18.19 7.88 -9.81
CA VAL A 122 18.57 7.57 -8.42
C VAL A 122 19.00 8.84 -7.68
N LYS A 123 19.74 9.72 -8.34
CA LYS A 123 20.12 11.03 -7.80
C LYS A 123 18.90 11.90 -7.52
N GLN A 124 17.96 12.00 -8.47
CA GLN A 124 16.69 12.71 -8.26
C GLN A 124 15.91 12.16 -7.05
N ILE A 125 15.87 10.83 -6.87
CA ILE A 125 15.23 10.21 -5.70
C ILE A 125 15.92 10.66 -4.41
N ARG A 126 17.24 10.47 -4.31
CA ARG A 126 18.01 10.72 -3.08
C ARG A 126 18.07 12.19 -2.71
N ASP A 127 18.38 13.05 -3.67
CA ASP A 127 18.75 14.44 -3.40
C ASP A 127 17.52 15.35 -3.31
N VAL A 128 16.38 14.95 -3.90
CA VAL A 128 15.17 15.79 -3.98
C VAL A 128 13.95 15.08 -3.41
N MET A 129 13.59 13.89 -3.92
CA MET A 129 12.31 13.28 -3.55
C MET A 129 12.29 12.72 -2.13
N GLU A 130 13.37 12.10 -1.63
CA GLU A 130 13.44 11.58 -0.26
C GLU A 130 13.34 12.68 0.82
N PRO A 131 14.00 13.84 0.70
CA PRO A 131 13.76 14.99 1.59
C PRO A 131 12.31 15.47 1.54
N ILE A 132 11.74 15.66 0.34
CA ILE A 132 10.35 16.10 0.17
C ILE A 132 9.37 15.10 0.79
N ALA A 133 9.57 13.79 0.57
CA ALA A 133 8.73 12.73 1.11
C ALA A 133 8.78 12.65 2.64
N ARG A 134 9.88 13.09 3.26
CA ARG A 134 10.04 13.24 4.72
C ARG A 134 9.50 14.56 5.27
N MET A 135 8.80 15.35 4.44
CA MET A 135 8.30 16.69 4.77
C MET A 135 9.43 17.70 5.07
N ASP A 136 10.61 17.51 4.48
CA ASP A 136 11.79 18.36 4.61
C ASP A 136 12.19 18.96 3.23
N GLY A 137 11.18 19.32 2.43
CA GLY A 137 11.40 19.94 1.12
C GLY A 137 11.88 21.38 1.19
N ASP A 138 11.44 22.13 2.21
CA ASP A 138 11.78 23.55 2.41
C ASP A 138 13.25 23.79 2.75
N SER A 139 13.98 22.77 3.24
CA SER A 139 15.42 22.87 3.49
C SER A 139 16.27 22.76 2.21
N LEU A 140 15.68 22.32 1.09
CA LEU A 140 16.39 22.15 -0.17
C LEU A 140 16.77 23.52 -0.76
N PRO A 141 18.07 23.81 -0.96
CA PRO A 141 18.48 25.05 -1.60
C PRO A 141 18.11 25.06 -3.08
N VAL A 142 18.02 26.26 -3.68
CA VAL A 142 17.79 26.45 -5.13
C VAL A 142 18.78 25.66 -5.98
N SER A 143 20.02 25.49 -5.51
CA SER A 143 21.06 24.70 -6.18
C SER A 143 20.66 23.25 -6.45
N SER A 144 19.78 22.66 -5.63
CA SER A 144 19.29 21.28 -5.77
C SER A 144 18.47 21.08 -7.05
N PHE A 145 17.93 22.17 -7.60
CA PHE A 145 17.04 22.16 -8.77
C PHE A 145 17.73 22.65 -10.06
N THR A 146 19.02 22.99 -10.00
CA THR A 146 19.74 23.60 -11.15
C THR A 146 19.80 22.69 -12.38
N ALA A 147 19.88 21.36 -12.19
CA ALA A 147 19.85 20.39 -13.27
C ALA A 147 18.47 20.30 -13.96
N ASN A 148 17.41 20.72 -13.26
CA ASN A 148 16.00 20.68 -13.69
C ASN A 148 15.42 22.09 -13.80
N ALA A 149 16.24 23.09 -14.14
CA ALA A 149 15.85 24.51 -14.17
C ALA A 149 14.71 24.82 -15.17
N ASN A 150 14.51 23.95 -16.18
CA ASN A 150 13.42 24.02 -17.13
C ASN A 150 12.13 23.30 -16.65
N GLY A 151 12.15 22.69 -15.47
CA GLY A 151 11.03 21.95 -14.89
C GLY A 151 10.87 20.51 -15.42
N GLU A 152 11.83 19.99 -16.19
CA GLU A 152 11.82 18.59 -16.65
C GLU A 152 12.38 17.67 -15.57
N TRP A 153 11.82 16.46 -15.44
CA TRP A 153 12.20 15.47 -14.44
C TRP A 153 12.34 14.07 -15.04
N GLU A 154 13.15 13.23 -14.40
CA GLU A 154 13.32 11.84 -14.79
C GLU A 154 12.04 11.02 -14.59
N GLN A 155 11.69 10.23 -15.60
CA GLN A 155 10.55 9.32 -15.59
C GLN A 155 10.81 8.05 -14.76
N GLY A 156 9.74 7.43 -14.25
CA GLY A 156 9.82 6.16 -13.50
C GLY A 156 10.16 6.31 -12.02
N ALA A 157 10.11 7.53 -11.47
CA ALA A 157 10.41 7.79 -10.07
C ALA A 157 9.43 7.14 -9.08
N SER A 158 8.17 6.98 -9.47
CA SER A 158 7.13 6.37 -8.62
C SER A 158 7.47 4.93 -8.19
N ALA A 159 8.28 4.21 -8.98
CA ALA A 159 8.72 2.85 -8.64
C ALA A 159 9.55 2.78 -7.35
N TYR A 160 10.12 3.90 -6.89
CA TYR A 160 10.95 3.97 -5.68
C TYR A 160 10.18 4.33 -4.41
N GLU A 161 8.92 4.80 -4.53
CA GLU A 161 8.18 5.32 -3.37
C GLU A 161 7.75 4.23 -2.39
N LYS A 162 7.24 3.09 -2.91
CA LYS A 162 6.87 1.90 -2.12
C LYS A 162 6.06 2.24 -0.85
N ARG A 163 5.01 3.04 -1.04
CA ARG A 163 4.29 3.79 0.02
C ARG A 163 3.64 2.91 1.10
N GLY A 164 3.29 1.66 0.80
CA GLY A 164 2.74 0.69 1.76
C GLY A 164 1.42 1.08 2.40
N THR A 165 0.59 1.89 1.73
CA THR A 165 -0.59 2.53 2.38
C THR A 165 -1.84 1.66 2.48
N ALA A 166 -1.89 0.51 1.82
CA ALA A 166 -3.07 -0.35 1.84
C ALA A 166 -3.17 -1.16 3.15
N VAL A 167 -4.36 -1.22 3.75
CA VAL A 167 -4.61 -2.12 4.89
C VAL A 167 -4.62 -3.58 4.43
N ASN A 168 -5.30 -3.83 3.31
CA ASN A 168 -5.41 -5.15 2.70
C ASN A 168 -4.92 -5.09 1.25
N VAL A 169 -4.31 -6.18 0.79
CA VAL A 169 -3.80 -6.35 -0.58
C VAL A 169 -4.32 -7.68 -1.17
N PRO A 170 -4.35 -7.82 -2.50
CA PRO A 170 -4.82 -9.07 -3.12
C PRO A 170 -3.80 -10.20 -2.93
N GLU A 171 -4.24 -11.31 -2.36
CA GLU A 171 -3.56 -12.60 -2.47
C GLU A 171 -4.05 -13.34 -3.71
N TRP A 172 -3.13 -13.92 -4.47
CA TRP A 172 -3.43 -14.75 -5.63
C TRP A 172 -3.42 -16.26 -5.31
N ASP A 173 -4.47 -16.95 -5.74
CA ASP A 173 -4.63 -18.40 -5.73
C ASP A 173 -4.40 -18.99 -7.13
N ALA A 174 -3.23 -19.60 -7.30
CA ALA A 174 -2.80 -20.18 -8.58
C ALA A 174 -3.68 -21.36 -9.03
N ALA A 175 -4.30 -22.10 -8.11
CA ALA A 175 -5.12 -23.27 -8.42
C ALA A 175 -6.48 -22.88 -9.03
N LYS A 176 -7.06 -21.77 -8.57
CA LYS A 176 -8.35 -21.24 -9.08
C LYS A 176 -8.20 -20.33 -10.28
N CYS A 177 -7.01 -19.78 -10.50
CA CYS A 177 -6.78 -18.81 -11.56
C CYS A 177 -6.96 -19.45 -12.94
N VAL A 178 -7.56 -18.70 -13.88
CA VAL A 178 -7.72 -19.13 -15.27
C VAL A 178 -6.75 -18.43 -16.23
N GLY A 179 -6.02 -17.40 -15.77
CA GLY A 179 -5.03 -16.69 -16.59
C GLY A 179 -5.66 -15.73 -17.60
N CYS A 180 -6.80 -15.12 -17.25
CA CYS A 180 -7.53 -14.19 -18.13
C CYS A 180 -7.03 -12.74 -18.07
N ASN A 181 -6.07 -12.43 -17.20
CA ASN A 181 -5.47 -11.11 -16.99
C ASN A 181 -6.43 -9.95 -16.64
N GLN A 182 -7.72 -10.20 -16.39
CA GLN A 182 -8.69 -9.14 -16.07
C GLN A 182 -8.33 -8.36 -14.81
N CYS A 183 -7.81 -9.05 -13.79
CA CYS A 183 -7.36 -8.42 -12.56
C CYS A 183 -6.23 -7.39 -12.78
N ALA A 184 -5.29 -7.71 -13.67
CA ALA A 184 -4.28 -6.78 -14.12
C ALA A 184 -4.92 -5.67 -14.96
N PHE A 185 -5.78 -6.01 -15.91
CA PHE A 185 -6.47 -5.06 -16.80
C PHE A 185 -7.20 -3.93 -16.07
N VAL A 186 -7.85 -4.22 -14.94
CA VAL A 186 -8.60 -3.19 -14.18
C VAL A 186 -7.75 -2.44 -13.14
N CYS A 187 -6.54 -2.91 -12.84
CA CYS A 187 -5.74 -2.33 -11.75
C CYS A 187 -5.32 -0.87 -12.06
N SER A 188 -5.80 0.07 -11.26
CA SER A 188 -5.56 1.51 -11.41
C SER A 188 -4.11 1.95 -11.17
N HIS A 189 -3.26 1.09 -10.60
CA HIS A 189 -1.89 1.46 -10.19
C HIS A 189 -0.80 0.54 -10.74
N ALA A 190 -1.18 -0.42 -11.61
CA ALA A 190 -0.28 -1.44 -12.15
C ALA A 190 0.41 -2.29 -11.06
N THR A 191 -0.28 -2.60 -9.96
CA THR A 191 0.31 -3.30 -8.79
C THR A 191 0.08 -4.80 -8.81
N ILE A 192 -0.70 -5.29 -9.76
CA ILE A 192 -0.92 -6.72 -10.02
C ILE A 192 -0.68 -6.97 -11.51
N ARG A 193 0.29 -7.81 -11.85
CA ARG A 193 0.79 -8.01 -13.23
C ARG A 193 0.95 -9.49 -13.56
N PRO A 194 0.58 -9.92 -14.78
CA PRO A 194 0.80 -11.27 -15.24
C PRO A 194 2.19 -11.40 -15.89
N PHE A 195 2.87 -12.51 -15.61
CA PHE A 195 4.17 -12.85 -16.17
C PHE A 195 4.16 -14.27 -16.72
N GLN A 196 4.97 -14.49 -17.76
CA GLN A 196 5.23 -15.79 -18.35
C GLN A 196 6.71 -16.12 -18.14
N LEU A 197 6.98 -17.15 -17.34
CA LEU A 197 8.34 -17.54 -16.95
C LEU A 197 8.72 -18.85 -17.65
N THR A 198 9.96 -18.94 -18.13
CA THR A 198 10.58 -20.22 -18.49
C THR A 198 10.82 -21.07 -17.23
N ALA A 199 11.18 -22.34 -17.42
CA ALA A 199 11.56 -23.21 -16.31
C ALA A 199 12.75 -22.64 -15.51
N ASP A 200 13.75 -22.11 -16.20
CA ASP A 200 14.96 -21.54 -15.57
C ASP A 200 14.65 -20.22 -14.84
N GLU A 201 13.83 -19.36 -15.46
CA GLU A 201 13.37 -18.10 -14.82
C GLU A 201 12.53 -18.37 -13.58
N LEU A 202 11.72 -19.44 -13.58
CA LEU A 202 10.97 -19.84 -12.38
C LEU A 202 11.88 -20.45 -11.32
N ALA A 203 12.88 -21.23 -11.71
CA ALA A 203 13.85 -21.81 -10.77
C ALA A 203 14.73 -20.75 -10.09
N ALA A 204 15.02 -19.63 -10.78
CA ALA A 204 15.74 -18.49 -10.22
C ALA A 204 14.85 -17.50 -9.45
N ALA A 205 13.52 -17.65 -9.52
CA ALA A 205 12.59 -16.79 -8.81
C ALA A 205 12.64 -17.03 -7.28
N PRO A 206 12.21 -16.06 -6.46
CA PRO A 206 12.10 -16.25 -5.01
C PRO A 206 11.27 -17.49 -4.65
N ALA A 207 11.63 -18.20 -3.58
CA ALA A 207 11.03 -19.49 -3.20
C ALA A 207 9.52 -19.43 -2.96
N GLN A 208 9.00 -18.27 -2.56
CA GLN A 208 7.58 -17.99 -2.33
C GLN A 208 6.79 -17.71 -3.63
N THR A 209 7.44 -17.74 -4.80
CA THR A 209 6.79 -17.51 -6.10
C THR A 209 5.77 -18.61 -6.39
N LYS A 210 4.48 -18.27 -6.29
CA LYS A 210 3.39 -19.13 -6.74
C LYS A 210 3.36 -19.16 -8.27
N SER A 211 3.05 -20.31 -8.87
CA SER A 211 2.91 -20.44 -10.33
C SER A 211 1.86 -21.47 -10.71
N ARG A 212 1.41 -21.44 -11.97
CA ARG A 212 0.51 -22.45 -12.57
C ARG A 212 0.89 -22.73 -14.01
N ASP A 213 0.33 -23.82 -14.55
CA ASP A 213 0.46 -24.12 -15.97
C ASP A 213 -0.26 -23.08 -16.84
N ASN A 214 0.43 -22.61 -17.87
CA ASN A 214 -0.11 -21.68 -18.84
C ASN A 214 -0.72 -22.44 -20.02
N LYS A 215 -1.97 -22.93 -19.88
CA LYS A 215 -2.63 -23.74 -20.92
C LYS A 215 -2.54 -23.17 -22.36
N PRO A 216 -2.67 -21.84 -22.58
CA PRO A 216 -2.49 -21.24 -23.91
C PRO A 216 -1.07 -21.31 -24.47
N ALA A 217 -0.04 -21.38 -23.61
CA ALA A 217 1.37 -21.45 -23.97
C ALA A 217 2.12 -22.34 -22.96
N ASN A 218 1.96 -23.66 -23.12
CA ASN A 218 2.39 -24.69 -22.16
C ASN A 218 3.91 -24.71 -21.88
N GLU A 219 4.72 -24.08 -22.73
CA GLU A 219 6.17 -23.93 -22.55
C GLU A 219 6.55 -22.93 -21.45
N TYR A 220 5.61 -22.08 -21.02
CA TYR A 220 5.80 -21.13 -19.92
C TYR A 220 4.94 -21.46 -18.71
N LYS A 221 5.41 -21.03 -17.53
CA LYS A 221 4.61 -20.98 -16.30
C LYS A 221 4.00 -19.61 -16.16
N PHE A 222 2.75 -19.56 -15.73
CA PHE A 222 2.04 -18.31 -15.48
C PHE A 222 2.18 -17.91 -14.02
N VAL A 223 2.55 -16.66 -13.79
CA VAL A 223 2.66 -16.04 -12.47
C VAL A 223 1.85 -14.75 -12.47
N MET A 224 1.02 -14.54 -11.45
CA MET A 224 0.42 -13.24 -11.18
C MET A 224 1.13 -12.63 -9.97
N ALA A 225 2.00 -11.65 -10.21
CA ALA A 225 2.74 -11.01 -9.13
C ALA A 225 2.00 -9.77 -8.64
N VAL A 226 2.06 -9.53 -7.32
CA VAL A 226 1.42 -8.40 -6.65
C VAL A 226 2.49 -7.62 -5.90
N SER A 227 2.53 -6.30 -6.06
CA SER A 227 3.32 -5.39 -5.24
C SER A 227 2.51 -4.98 -4.00
N PRO A 228 2.75 -5.56 -2.81
CA PRO A 228 2.05 -5.15 -1.59
C PRO A 228 2.33 -3.69 -1.22
N LEU A 229 3.54 -3.17 -1.50
CA LEU A 229 3.94 -1.82 -1.11
C LEU A 229 3.41 -0.73 -2.05
N ASP A 230 3.03 -1.07 -3.28
CA ASP A 230 2.44 -0.10 -4.20
C ASP A 230 0.91 -0.21 -4.29
N CYS A 231 0.34 -1.32 -3.79
CA CYS A 231 -1.11 -1.53 -3.80
C CYS A 231 -1.85 -0.49 -2.96
N MET A 232 -2.99 -0.02 -3.47
CA MET A 232 -3.88 0.92 -2.77
C MET A 232 -5.10 0.23 -2.15
N GLY A 233 -5.20 -1.10 -2.23
CA GLY A 233 -6.24 -1.89 -1.56
C GLY A 233 -7.68 -1.62 -2.05
N CYS A 234 -7.88 -1.22 -3.30
CA CYS A 234 -9.21 -0.85 -3.84
C CYS A 234 -10.17 -2.03 -4.04
N GLY A 235 -9.65 -3.25 -4.26
CA GLY A 235 -10.45 -4.45 -4.44
C GLY A 235 -10.98 -4.69 -5.87
N GLU A 236 -10.73 -3.80 -6.84
CA GLU A 236 -11.22 -3.95 -8.22
C GLU A 236 -10.79 -5.27 -8.87
N CYS A 237 -9.55 -5.70 -8.62
CA CYS A 237 -9.02 -6.97 -9.11
C CYS A 237 -9.78 -8.20 -8.56
N VAL A 238 -10.33 -8.10 -7.34
CA VAL A 238 -11.15 -9.15 -6.72
C VAL A 238 -12.55 -9.14 -7.33
N THR A 239 -13.17 -7.96 -7.45
CA THR A 239 -14.51 -7.80 -8.04
C THR A 239 -14.59 -8.36 -9.45
N VAL A 240 -13.57 -8.11 -10.29
CA VAL A 240 -13.54 -8.57 -11.67
C VAL A 240 -13.16 -10.06 -11.81
N CYS A 241 -12.62 -10.69 -10.77
CA CYS A 241 -12.09 -12.05 -10.89
C CYS A 241 -13.21 -13.08 -11.07
N PRO A 242 -13.34 -13.73 -12.25
CA PRO A 242 -14.50 -14.59 -12.54
C PRO A 242 -14.51 -15.88 -11.72
N THR A 243 -13.35 -16.31 -11.21
CA THR A 243 -13.20 -17.58 -10.46
C THR A 243 -12.86 -17.36 -8.99
N LYS A 244 -12.89 -16.12 -8.50
CA LYS A 244 -12.49 -15.78 -7.12
C LYS A 244 -11.11 -16.34 -6.75
N ALA A 245 -10.18 -16.26 -7.71
CA ALA A 245 -8.78 -16.62 -7.53
C ALA A 245 -7.96 -15.51 -6.86
N ILE A 246 -8.60 -14.42 -6.46
CA ILE A 246 -7.99 -13.30 -5.75
C ILE A 246 -8.87 -12.97 -4.56
N GLN A 247 -8.25 -12.77 -3.40
CA GLN A 247 -8.93 -12.36 -2.17
C GLN A 247 -8.15 -11.25 -1.47
N MET A 248 -8.84 -10.33 -0.80
CA MET A 248 -8.18 -9.31 0.00
C MET A 248 -7.74 -9.90 1.34
N VAL A 249 -6.46 -9.76 1.67
CA VAL A 249 -5.85 -10.19 2.94
C VAL A 249 -5.02 -9.06 3.54
N PRO A 250 -4.69 -9.09 4.84
CA PRO A 250 -3.83 -8.07 5.45
C PRO A 250 -2.51 -7.90 4.69
N GLN A 251 -2.08 -6.65 4.47
CA GLN A 251 -0.87 -6.34 3.69
C GLN A 251 0.36 -7.11 4.22
N ASP A 252 0.53 -7.12 5.54
CA ASP A 252 1.67 -7.74 6.21
C ASP A 252 1.80 -9.24 5.90
N SER A 253 0.65 -9.94 5.76
CA SER A 253 0.63 -11.36 5.38
C SER A 253 1.15 -11.64 3.96
N GLN A 254 1.35 -10.60 3.15
CA GLN A 254 1.87 -10.68 1.78
C GLN A 254 3.16 -9.87 1.61
N ALA A 255 3.81 -9.42 2.69
CA ALA A 255 5.00 -8.58 2.62
C ALA A 255 6.15 -9.24 1.82
N ASP A 256 6.28 -10.57 1.91
CA ASP A 256 7.28 -11.35 1.18
C ASP A 256 7.05 -11.39 -0.34
N GLN A 257 5.83 -11.07 -0.80
CA GLN A 257 5.48 -11.05 -2.22
C GLN A 257 6.11 -9.85 -2.95
N GLN A 258 6.58 -8.83 -2.23
CA GLN A 258 7.31 -7.71 -2.85
C GLN A 258 8.54 -8.22 -3.60
N ALA A 259 9.29 -9.16 -3.02
CA ALA A 259 10.46 -9.72 -3.69
C ALA A 259 10.12 -10.49 -4.97
N VAL A 260 8.95 -11.13 -5.02
CA VAL A 260 8.44 -11.81 -6.23
C VAL A 260 8.11 -10.77 -7.30
N PHE A 261 7.40 -9.70 -6.93
CA PHE A 261 7.07 -8.62 -7.85
C PHE A 261 8.32 -7.95 -8.41
N ASP A 262 9.28 -7.60 -7.55
CA ASP A 262 10.54 -6.96 -7.94
C ASP A 262 11.35 -7.88 -8.88
N TYR A 263 11.43 -9.18 -8.57
CA TYR A 263 12.08 -10.16 -9.44
C TYR A 263 11.41 -10.23 -10.81
N CYS A 264 10.08 -10.32 -10.86
CA CYS A 264 9.34 -10.41 -12.10
C CYS A 264 9.51 -9.16 -12.97
N VAL A 265 9.45 -7.97 -12.38
CA VAL A 265 9.64 -6.70 -13.10
C VAL A 265 11.06 -6.55 -13.63
N ALA A 266 12.07 -6.94 -12.84
CA ALA A 266 13.47 -6.75 -13.22
C ALA A 266 14.00 -7.78 -14.23
N ASN A 267 13.50 -9.02 -14.19
CA ASN A 267 14.14 -10.14 -14.90
C ASN A 267 13.27 -10.76 -16.00
N ILE A 268 11.96 -10.52 -16.01
CA ILE A 268 11.05 -11.23 -16.91
C ILE A 268 10.58 -10.32 -18.03
N SER A 269 11.04 -10.63 -19.24
CA SER A 269 10.60 -9.97 -20.48
C SER A 269 9.33 -10.60 -21.05
N LYS A 270 8.58 -9.83 -21.85
CA LYS A 270 7.43 -10.32 -22.60
C LYS A 270 7.85 -11.50 -23.49
N LYS A 271 7.12 -12.61 -23.40
CA LYS A 271 7.33 -13.80 -24.22
C LYS A 271 6.44 -13.78 -25.46
N PRO A 272 6.83 -14.48 -26.55
CA PRO A 272 5.94 -14.72 -27.68
C PRO A 272 4.63 -15.34 -27.20
N SER A 273 3.52 -14.75 -27.61
CA SER A 273 2.17 -15.13 -27.19
C SER A 273 1.28 -15.29 -28.41
N LYS A 274 0.32 -16.23 -28.31
CA LYS A 274 -0.74 -16.39 -29.33
C LYS A 274 -1.83 -15.33 -29.24
N PHE A 275 -1.84 -14.56 -28.15
CA PHE A 275 -2.78 -13.46 -27.96
C PHE A 275 -2.26 -12.21 -28.64
N ALA A 276 -3.10 -11.58 -29.48
CA ALA A 276 -2.79 -10.29 -30.05
C ALA A 276 -2.73 -9.21 -28.96
N ASP A 277 -1.83 -8.24 -29.13
CA ASP A 277 -1.52 -7.21 -28.13
C ASP A 277 -2.71 -6.29 -27.83
N ASP A 278 -3.64 -6.15 -28.77
CA ASP A 278 -4.86 -5.34 -28.65
C ASP A 278 -6.04 -6.09 -27.98
N THR A 279 -5.82 -7.32 -27.51
CA THR A 279 -6.80 -8.06 -26.72
C THR A 279 -6.63 -7.81 -25.22
N VAL A 280 -7.69 -8.02 -24.44
CA VAL A 280 -7.63 -7.92 -22.96
C VAL A 280 -6.54 -8.82 -22.37
N ILE A 281 -6.34 -10.03 -22.91
CA ILE A 281 -5.30 -10.93 -22.40
C ILE A 281 -3.91 -10.48 -22.86
N GLY A 282 -3.74 -10.23 -24.15
CA GLY A 282 -2.45 -9.91 -24.76
C GLY A 282 -1.87 -8.58 -24.26
N SER A 283 -2.69 -7.53 -24.19
CA SER A 283 -2.28 -6.20 -23.72
C SER A 283 -1.63 -6.21 -22.34
N GLN A 284 -2.04 -7.14 -21.47
CA GLN A 284 -1.55 -7.18 -20.09
C GLN A 284 -0.20 -7.87 -19.94
N PHE A 285 0.29 -8.55 -20.97
CA PHE A 285 1.69 -9.00 -21.01
C PHE A 285 2.65 -7.90 -21.49
N ASN A 286 2.12 -6.77 -21.99
CA ASN A 286 2.94 -5.59 -22.28
C ASN A 286 3.24 -4.85 -20.98
N GLN A 287 4.47 -4.32 -20.89
CA GLN A 287 4.89 -3.52 -19.75
C GLN A 287 4.01 -2.26 -19.65
N PRO A 288 3.37 -2.00 -18.49
CA PRO A 288 2.73 -0.72 -18.25
C PRO A 288 3.82 0.35 -18.07
N LEU A 289 3.72 1.47 -18.81
CA LEU A 289 4.65 2.61 -18.65
C LEU A 289 4.06 3.73 -17.78
N LEU A 290 2.85 3.52 -17.24
CA LEU A 290 2.24 4.31 -16.19
C LEU A 290 1.99 3.40 -14.98
N GLU A 291 2.72 3.62 -13.89
CA GLU A 291 2.66 2.78 -12.69
C GLU A 291 2.74 3.61 -11.41
N PHE A 292 2.06 3.13 -10.37
CA PHE A 292 2.16 3.63 -9.00
C PHE A 292 1.85 5.13 -8.83
N SER A 293 0.96 5.67 -9.67
CA SER A 293 0.59 7.09 -9.62
C SER A 293 -0.05 7.48 -8.28
N GLY A 294 -0.01 8.77 -7.94
CA GLY A 294 -0.69 9.33 -6.76
C GLY A 294 -2.23 9.39 -6.82
N SER A 295 -2.86 8.71 -7.77
CA SER A 295 -4.33 8.70 -7.93
C SER A 295 -5.04 7.96 -6.80
N CYS A 296 -6.34 8.25 -6.64
CA CYS A 296 -7.19 7.60 -5.64
C CYS A 296 -7.25 6.07 -5.84
N ALA A 297 -7.45 5.33 -4.74
CA ALA A 297 -7.69 3.89 -4.79
C ALA A 297 -8.92 3.55 -5.68
N GLY A 298 -8.71 2.80 -6.76
CA GLY A 298 -9.78 2.46 -7.72
C GLY A 298 -10.06 3.53 -8.77
N CYS A 299 -9.13 4.47 -8.99
CA CYS A 299 -9.27 5.49 -10.02
C CYS A 299 -9.39 4.86 -11.42
N ALA A 300 -10.49 5.14 -12.12
CA ALA A 300 -10.72 4.60 -13.45
C ALA A 300 -9.80 5.24 -14.52
N GLU A 301 -9.47 6.53 -14.37
CA GLU A 301 -8.67 7.28 -15.34
C GLU A 301 -7.31 6.62 -15.59
N THR A 302 -6.63 6.21 -14.52
CA THR A 302 -5.31 5.58 -14.62
C THR A 302 -5.37 4.17 -15.20
N SER A 303 -6.47 3.44 -15.02
CA SER A 303 -6.66 2.15 -15.69
C SER A 303 -6.71 2.31 -17.22
N TYR A 304 -7.40 3.35 -17.71
CA TYR A 304 -7.41 3.68 -19.15
C TYR A 304 -6.05 4.20 -19.63
N ALA A 305 -5.47 5.19 -18.95
CA ALA A 305 -4.19 5.78 -19.35
C ALA A 305 -3.07 4.73 -19.38
N ARG A 306 -3.02 3.84 -18.39
CA ARG A 306 -2.06 2.73 -18.38
C ARG A 306 -2.27 1.78 -19.55
N LEU A 307 -3.51 1.40 -19.88
CA LEU A 307 -3.79 0.56 -21.05
C LEU A 307 -3.27 1.20 -22.34
N ILE A 308 -3.45 2.52 -22.50
CA ILE A 308 -2.90 3.27 -23.63
C ILE A 308 -1.37 3.12 -23.70
N THR A 309 -0.67 3.24 -22.56
CA THR A 309 0.78 3.02 -22.53
C THR A 309 1.20 1.60 -22.91
N GLN A 310 0.38 0.60 -22.56
CA GLN A 310 0.65 -0.79 -22.91
C GLN A 310 0.48 -1.08 -24.41
N LEU A 311 -0.30 -0.26 -25.13
CA LEU A 311 -0.53 -0.42 -26.56
C LEU A 311 0.40 0.46 -27.42
N PHE A 312 0.68 1.69 -26.96
CA PHE A 312 1.33 2.72 -27.78
C PHE A 312 2.48 3.45 -27.08
N GLY A 313 2.81 3.10 -25.84
CA GLY A 313 3.70 3.90 -24.98
C GLY A 313 5.12 4.08 -25.50
N GLU A 314 5.64 3.17 -26.33
CA GLU A 314 6.98 3.32 -26.94
C GLU A 314 7.07 4.44 -27.99
N LYS A 315 5.92 4.94 -28.48
CA LYS A 315 5.85 5.86 -29.64
C LYS A 315 4.87 7.03 -29.42
N MET A 316 4.45 7.26 -28.18
CA MET A 316 3.53 8.35 -27.82
C MET A 316 4.26 9.66 -27.60
#